data_AF-A0A6G3WQV8-F1
#
_entry.id   AF-A0A6G3WQV8-F1
#
_cell.length_a   1.000
_cell.length_b   1.000
_cell.length_c   1.000
_cell.angle_alpha   90.00
_cell.angle_beta   90.00
_cell.angle_gamma   90.00
#
_symmetry.space_group_name_H-M   'P 1'
#
loop_
_entity.id
_entity.type
_entity.pdbx_description
1 polymer ?
#
loop_
_entity_poly.entity_id
_entity_poly.type
_entity_poly.pdbx_seq_one_letter_code
_entity_poly.pdbx_strand_id
1 'polypeptide(L)'
;VKQRNKLLADMTDEVGKLVLRNNYAQNVALSNASAQAPSLLHAQQRFMRRLERDGALDRALEFLPADRHIRELLSNGKGLSQPELAVL
;
A
#
# COMPACT_ATOMS: atom_id res chain seq x y z
N VAL A 1 -12.22 31.28 13.94
CA VAL A 1 -12.94 29.98 13.79
C VAL A 1 -13.96 29.99 12.66
N LYS A 2 -14.93 30.91 12.61
CA LYS A 2 -15.96 30.95 11.53
C LYS A 2 -15.40 31.05 10.10
N GLN A 3 -14.38 31.88 9.86
CA GLN A 3 -13.72 32.00 8.56
C GLN A 3 -13.04 30.70 8.09
N ARG A 4 -12.32 30.02 9.00
CA ARG A 4 -11.71 28.71 8.72
C ARG A 4 -12.77 27.67 8.34
N ASN A 5 -13.87 27.60 9.09
CA ASN A 5 -14.91 26.60 8.82
C ASN A 5 -15.60 26.85 7.47
N LYS A 6 -15.78 28.12 7.09
CA LYS A 6 -16.30 28.46 5.76
C LYS A 6 -15.35 28.01 4.64
N LEU A 7 -14.06 28.33 4.76
CA LEU A 7 -13.06 27.87 3.80
C LEU A 7 -13.02 26.33 3.67
N LEU A 8 -13.04 25.61 4.80
CA LEU A 8 -13.07 24.15 4.78
C LEU A 8 -14.35 23.59 4.15
N ALA A 9 -15.49 24.23 4.39
CA ALA A 9 -16.75 23.84 3.76
C ALA A 9 -16.68 24.05 2.23
N ASP A 10 -16.16 25.19 1.79
CA ASP A 10 -16.01 25.53 0.37
C ASP A 10 -15.05 24.56 -0.36
N MET A 11 -14.06 24.00 0.34
CA MET A 11 -13.12 22.99 -0.19
C MET A 11 -13.70 21.57 -0.28
N THR A 12 -14.87 21.30 0.33
CA THR A 12 -15.40 19.93 0.48
C THR A 12 -15.59 19.22 -0.85
N ASP A 13 -16.18 19.88 -1.84
CA ASP A 13 -16.47 19.26 -3.13
C ASP A 13 -15.20 18.95 -3.94
N GLU A 14 -14.22 19.84 -3.88
CA GLU A 14 -12.93 19.65 -4.56
C GLU A 14 -12.13 18.52 -3.91
N VAL A 15 -11.98 18.57 -2.58
CA VAL A 15 -11.28 17.53 -1.82
C VAL A 15 -11.99 16.19 -2.00
N GLY A 16 -13.33 16.16 -1.96
CA GLY A 16 -14.12 14.96 -2.20
C GLY A 16 -13.82 14.33 -3.56
N LYS A 17 -13.78 15.12 -4.63
CA LYS A 17 -13.41 14.63 -5.98
C LYS A 17 -11.99 14.08 -6.02
N LEU A 18 -11.04 14.77 -5.38
CA LEU A 18 -9.64 14.32 -5.35
C LEU A 18 -9.47 13.01 -4.58
N VAL A 19 -10.14 12.88 -3.43
CA VAL A 19 -10.14 11.65 -2.61
C VAL A 19 -10.72 10.48 -3.40
N LEU A 20 -11.87 10.67 -4.05
CA LEU A 20 -12.49 9.61 -4.85
C LEU A 20 -11.61 9.21 -6.03
N ARG A 21 -11.07 10.18 -6.79
CA ARG A 21 -10.14 9.90 -7.90
C ARG A 21 -8.92 9.10 -7.42
N ASN A 22 -8.35 9.51 -6.28
CA ASN A 22 -7.22 8.83 -5.69
C ASN A 22 -7.58 7.39 -5.26
N ASN A 23 -8.74 7.19 -4.64
CA ASN A 23 -9.21 5.86 -4.25
C ASN A 23 -9.36 4.92 -5.46
N TYR A 24 -9.95 5.40 -6.56
CA TYR A 24 -10.05 4.61 -7.79
C TYR A 24 -8.66 4.26 -8.35
N ALA A 25 -7.74 5.22 -8.39
CA ALA A 25 -6.39 4.97 -8.89
C ALA A 25 -5.62 3.97 -8.02
N GLN A 26 -5.76 4.03 -6.70
CA GLN A 26 -5.14 3.07 -5.77
C GLN A 26 -5.67 1.64 -5.98
N ASN A 27 -6.99 1.47 -6.16
CA ASN A 27 -7.57 0.16 -6.46
C ASN A 27 -7.03 -0.43 -7.77
N VAL A 28 -6.86 0.39 -8.81
CA VAL A 28 -6.26 -0.04 -10.08
C VAL A 28 -4.79 -0.44 -9.89
N ALA A 29 -4.02 0.35 -9.14
CA ALA A 29 -2.63 0.04 -8.83
C ALA A 29 -2.48 -1.29 -8.08
N LEU A 30 -3.31 -1.52 -7.05
CA LEU A 30 -3.34 -2.77 -6.29
C LEU A 30 -3.72 -3.97 -7.16
N SER A 31 -4.69 -3.80 -8.06
CA SER A 31 -5.10 -4.86 -9.01
C SER A 31 -3.97 -5.22 -9.97
N ASN A 32 -3.30 -4.22 -10.55
CA ASN A 32 -2.16 -4.42 -11.45
C ASN A 32 -0.95 -5.08 -10.73
N ALA A 33 -0.68 -4.67 -9.49
CA ALA A 33 0.38 -5.27 -8.67
C ALA A 33 0.05 -6.72 -8.31
N SER A 34 -1.23 -7.03 -8.00
CA SER A 34 -1.70 -8.39 -7.74
C SER A 34 -1.61 -9.28 -8.98
N ALA A 35 -1.92 -8.76 -10.17
CA ALA A 35 -1.82 -9.49 -11.43
C ALA A 35 -0.35 -9.82 -11.81
N GLN A 36 0.61 -9.02 -11.36
CA GLN A 36 2.05 -9.20 -11.60
C GLN A 36 2.80 -9.70 -10.34
N ALA A 37 2.09 -10.17 -9.32
CA ALA A 37 2.63 -10.32 -7.97
C ALA A 37 3.90 -11.21 -7.87
N PRO A 38 4.04 -12.33 -8.61
CA PRO A 38 5.23 -13.18 -8.47
C PRO A 38 6.53 -12.50 -8.93
N SER A 39 6.49 -11.68 -10.00
CA SER A 39 7.68 -11.02 -10.53
C SER A 39 8.14 -9.84 -9.66
N LEU A 40 7.23 -9.24 -8.91
CA LEU A 40 7.47 -8.08 -8.05
C LEU A 40 7.94 -8.44 -6.64
N LEU A 41 7.75 -9.70 -6.21
CA LEU A 41 7.97 -10.12 -4.82
C LEU A 41 9.41 -9.85 -4.32
N HIS A 42 10.42 -10.04 -5.17
CA HIS A 42 11.81 -9.71 -4.82
C HIS A 42 12.03 -8.21 -4.59
N ALA A 43 11.38 -7.34 -5.37
CA ALA A 43 11.47 -5.90 -5.20
C ALA A 43 10.73 -5.46 -3.92
N GLN A 44 9.54 -6.01 -3.68
CA GLN A 44 8.74 -5.75 -2.48
C GLN A 44 9.48 -6.19 -1.21
N GLN A 45 10.16 -7.34 -1.21
CA GLN A 45 10.99 -7.76 -0.08
C GLN A 45 12.11 -6.77 0.23
N ARG A 46 12.81 -6.25 -0.80
CA ARG A 46 13.86 -5.24 -0.59
C ARG A 46 13.28 -3.93 -0.06
N PHE A 47 12.09 -3.55 -0.52
CA PHE A 47 11.40 -2.35 -0.08
C PHE A 47 10.97 -2.46 1.40
N MET A 48 10.33 -3.57 1.79
CA MET A 48 10.01 -3.85 3.20
C MET A 48 11.24 -3.76 4.11
N ARG A 49 12.35 -4.42 3.73
CA ARG A 49 13.59 -4.36 4.50
C ARG A 49 14.16 -2.94 4.61
N ARG A 50 13.93 -2.09 3.59
CA ARG A 50 14.34 -0.69 3.65
C ARG A 50 13.48 0.08 4.64
N LEU A 51 12.15 -0.04 4.56
CA LEU A 51 11.25 0.65 5.47
C LEU A 51 11.47 0.24 6.94
N GLU A 52 11.76 -1.03 7.21
CA GLU A 52 12.13 -1.50 8.55
C GLU A 52 13.42 -0.83 9.05
N ARG A 53 14.46 -0.73 8.20
CA ARG A 53 15.71 -0.05 8.56
C ARG A 53 15.50 1.45 8.80
N ASP A 54 14.61 2.06 8.04
CA ASP A 54 14.26 3.47 8.16
C ASP A 54 13.31 3.73 9.36
N GLY A 55 12.87 2.68 10.08
CA GLY A 55 11.94 2.77 11.20
C GLY A 55 10.50 3.12 10.79
N ALA A 56 10.19 3.05 9.49
CA ALA A 56 8.91 3.41 8.90
C ALA A 56 7.94 2.22 8.79
N LEU A 57 8.39 1.00 9.12
CA LEU A 57 7.58 -0.21 9.04
C LEU A 57 7.95 -1.19 10.15
N ASP A 58 6.93 -1.72 10.83
CA ASP A 58 7.02 -2.92 11.65
C ASP A 58 6.18 -4.01 10.99
N ARG A 59 6.83 -5.00 10.36
CA ARG A 59 6.12 -6.06 9.64
C ARG A 59 5.22 -6.90 10.53
N ALA A 60 5.60 -7.12 11.79
CA ALA A 60 4.82 -7.94 12.70
C ALA A 60 3.54 -7.21 13.10
N LEU A 61 3.63 -5.90 13.36
CA LEU A 61 2.49 -5.05 13.67
C LEU A 61 1.51 -4.95 12.50
N GLU A 62 2.03 -4.83 11.28
CA GLU A 62 1.23 -4.69 10.05
C GLU A 62 0.78 -6.04 9.45
N PHE A 63 1.03 -7.16 10.14
CA PHE A 63 0.71 -8.52 9.68
C PHE A 63 1.34 -8.88 8.31
N LEU A 64 2.50 -8.30 8.01
CA LEU A 64 3.26 -8.58 6.79
C LEU A 64 4.14 -9.84 6.91
N PRO A 65 4.39 -10.54 5.80
CA PRO A 65 5.12 -11.80 5.81
C PRO A 65 6.60 -11.64 6.18
N ALA A 66 7.07 -12.53 7.05
CA ALA A 66 8.48 -12.66 7.38
C ALA A 66 9.29 -13.29 6.23
N ASP A 67 10.62 -13.19 6.31
CA ASP A 67 11.54 -13.67 5.26
C ASP A 67 11.42 -15.17 4.95
N ARG A 68 10.97 -15.98 5.91
CA ARG A 68 10.66 -17.39 5.67
C ARG A 68 9.45 -17.55 4.75
N HIS A 69 8.36 -16.84 5.04
CA HIS A 69 7.13 -16.91 4.26
C HIS A 69 7.33 -16.33 2.85
N ILE A 70 8.11 -15.25 2.71
CA ILE A 70 8.50 -14.70 1.39
C ILE A 70 9.22 -15.75 0.53
N ARG A 71 10.12 -16.56 1.12
CA ARG A 71 10.79 -17.64 0.39
C ARG A 71 9.82 -18.72 -0.05
N GLU A 72 8.84 -19.07 0.79
CA GLU A 72 7.77 -20.02 0.44
C GLU A 72 6.89 -19.49 -0.70
N LEU A 73 6.55 -18.20 -0.69
CA LEU A 73 5.81 -17.56 -1.79
C LEU A 73 6.60 -17.61 -3.11
N LEU A 74 7.89 -17.25 -3.07
CA LEU A 74 8.78 -17.31 -4.24
C LEU A 74 8.88 -18.73 -4.82
N SER A 75 9.08 -19.74 -3.98
CA SER A 75 9.17 -21.13 -4.45
C SER A 75 7.87 -21.64 -5.08
N ASN A 76 6.73 -21.09 -4.65
CA ASN A 76 5.42 -21.44 -5.18
C ASN A 76 4.96 -20.53 -6.33
N GLY A 77 5.81 -19.61 -6.80
CA GLY A 77 5.44 -18.65 -7.84
C GLY A 77 4.28 -17.74 -7.44
N LYS A 78 4.14 -17.45 -6.14
CA LYS A 78 3.13 -16.55 -5.58
C LYS A 78 3.77 -15.20 -5.22
N GLY A 79 2.96 -14.16 -5.13
CA GLY A 79 3.37 -12.86 -4.61
C GLY A 79 2.59 -12.48 -3.35
N LEU A 80 2.74 -11.23 -2.93
CA LEU A 80 1.93 -10.66 -1.84
C LEU A 80 0.44 -10.64 -2.22
N SER A 81 -0.40 -10.81 -1.21
CA SER A 81 -1.84 -10.61 -1.30
C SER A 81 -2.19 -9.12 -1.37
N GLN A 82 -3.42 -8.83 -1.80
CA GLN A 82 -3.88 -7.44 -1.93
C GLN A 82 -3.83 -6.64 -0.61
N PRO A 83 -4.20 -7.19 0.56
CA PRO A 83 -4.02 -6.50 1.84
C PRO A 83 -2.56 -6.18 2.15
N GLU A 84 -1.65 -7.14 1.93
CA GLU A 84 -0.20 -6.93 2.16
C GLU A 84 0.37 -5.88 1.19
N LEU A 85 -0.12 -5.84 -0.06
CA LEU A 85 0.24 -4.79 -1.02
C LEU A 85 -0.28 -3.42 -0.64
N ALA A 86 -1.42 -3.32 0.04
CA ALA A 86 -2.01 -2.05 0.45
C ALA A 86 -1.28 -1.40 1.64
N VAL A 87 -0.50 -2.18 2.40
CA VAL A 87 0.36 -1.69 3.47
C VAL A 87 1.66 -1.08 2.93
N LEU A 88 2.13 -1.54 1.76
CA LEU A 88 3.39 -1.10 1.12
C LEU A 88 3.20 0.08 0.16
#